data_AF-A0A7X8MFT5-F1
#
_entry.id   AF-A0A7X8MFT5-F1
#
_cell.length_a   1.000
_cell.length_b   1.000
_cell.length_c   1.000
_cell.angle_alpha   90.00
_cell.angle_beta   90.00
_cell.angle_gamma   90.00
#
_symmetry.space_group_name_H-M   'P 1'
#
loop_
_entity.id
_entity.type
_entity.pdbx_description
1 polymer ?
#
loop_
_entity_poly.entity_id
_entity_poly.type
_entity_poly.pdbx_seq_one_letter_code
_entity_poly.pdbx_strand_id
1 'polypeptide(L)'
;MKVYLIAGANGQALKQILEKRGNITVVRYERTIEEAFFYLRDNKEEIDIIFLVDQGINCSMSTFGRLLNDFRGLMNEIYPDTVFRYITKEPQYKNVFEQAVDGDSRFFIYFVDKIKIPTSLIVEICQYKDRTDNESNDSGYEDKGLSNSDRKEKKASNSFWGILRRKKKPDDSSYKEEPRQKDILNRTEDISSQSLNLNRTEDVSSQNSNLQSTVLLSENNIQNIEESPKEKTAIESTMLLGNNVDKSSKEFSGMMGQSKPNYPNFDNKPVNLSLTSTNINRFIAVTGHRGSGVTSTAANLAVEASVQGLKTIIIDFDLDYKAMNLYFSKFGEEVNLNPELYNSLIKCLIKPESYEMNCCRINGNLLLTTLAYSIDSNDKMMQLINAKRLITLASVLKTRFNLVVLDIPIDILRQYDDLLIHIDSVALCINNSLHSVINTVCSMSKFERSSLGIMALKSKVVVTNYNERNLYDKKPLTSKVTCDILSELSGDVFSRTPECVGEIPYFPDFDQQIDTGKKLCTVNDGYKGVYVNILNGLFK
;
A
#
# COMPACT_ATOMS: atom_id res chain seq x y z
N MET A 1 -26.75 16.07 -4.94
CA MET A 1 -27.24 14.92 -4.16
C MET A 1 -27.14 15.27 -2.68
N LYS A 2 -28.24 15.17 -1.96
CA LYS A 2 -28.41 15.62 -0.57
C LYS A 2 -28.20 14.45 0.39
N VAL A 3 -27.16 14.54 1.23
CA VAL A 3 -26.77 13.49 2.18
C VAL A 3 -27.01 13.97 3.60
N TYR A 4 -27.61 13.12 4.42
CA TYR A 4 -27.65 13.24 5.88
C TYR A 4 -26.64 12.26 6.48
N LEU A 5 -25.71 12.75 7.29
CA LEU A 5 -24.51 12.00 7.69
C LEU A 5 -24.53 11.65 9.19
N ILE A 6 -24.32 10.37 9.53
CA ILE A 6 -24.26 9.89 10.92
C ILE A 6 -22.84 9.34 11.15
N ALA A 7 -21.99 10.11 11.85
CA ALA A 7 -20.54 9.86 11.80
C ALA A 7 -19.69 10.23 13.04
N GLY A 8 -20.31 10.31 14.22
CA GLY A 8 -19.58 10.57 15.46
C GLY A 8 -18.84 11.90 15.45
N ALA A 9 -17.70 11.93 16.15
CA ALA A 9 -16.82 13.11 16.18
C ALA A 9 -16.26 13.51 14.80
N ASN A 10 -16.29 12.62 13.81
CA ASN A 10 -15.70 12.85 12.48
C ASN A 10 -16.67 13.51 11.48
N GLY A 11 -17.94 13.76 11.85
CA GLY A 11 -18.97 14.27 10.95
C GLY A 11 -18.59 15.56 10.21
N GLN A 12 -17.98 16.53 10.90
CA GLN A 12 -17.53 17.79 10.29
C GLN A 12 -16.44 17.58 9.22
N ALA A 13 -15.47 16.70 9.48
CA ALA A 13 -14.38 16.41 8.54
C ALA A 13 -14.90 15.63 7.32
N LEU A 14 -15.78 14.66 7.54
CA LEU A 14 -16.44 13.90 6.48
C LEU A 14 -17.33 14.79 5.60
N LYS A 15 -18.07 15.73 6.21
CA LYS A 15 -18.83 16.76 5.49
C LYS A 15 -17.95 17.55 4.51
N GLN A 16 -16.84 18.10 4.99
CA GLN A 16 -15.91 18.87 4.15
C GLN A 16 -15.35 18.04 2.97
N ILE A 17 -15.06 16.76 3.18
CA ILE A 17 -14.51 15.88 2.13
C ILE A 17 -15.57 15.51 1.09
N LEU A 18 -16.82 15.27 1.51
CA LEU A 18 -17.95 15.00 0.61
C LEU A 18 -18.27 16.23 -0.26
N GLU A 19 -18.41 17.40 0.36
CA GLU A 19 -18.80 18.63 -0.35
C GLU A 19 -17.71 19.14 -1.31
N LYS A 20 -16.43 18.88 -1.02
CA LYS A 20 -15.30 19.19 -1.92
C LYS A 20 -15.38 18.49 -3.29
N ARG A 21 -16.24 17.47 -3.46
CA ARG A 21 -16.47 16.76 -4.74
C ARG A 21 -17.56 17.41 -5.60
N GLY A 22 -18.21 18.49 -5.15
CA GLY A 22 -19.07 19.38 -5.94
C GLY A 22 -20.46 18.86 -6.33
N ASN A 23 -20.70 17.55 -6.26
CA ASN A 23 -22.00 16.92 -6.57
C ASN A 23 -22.74 16.39 -5.32
N ILE A 24 -22.10 16.43 -4.15
CA ILE A 24 -22.66 16.03 -2.85
C ILE A 24 -22.84 17.29 -2.00
N THR A 25 -24.00 17.40 -1.35
CA THR A 25 -24.32 18.45 -0.37
C THR A 25 -24.68 17.74 0.93
N VAL A 26 -23.97 18.01 2.03
CA VAL A 26 -24.28 17.39 3.32
C VAL A 26 -25.22 18.31 4.07
N VAL A 27 -26.52 18.01 3.98
CA VAL A 27 -27.62 18.81 4.55
C VAL A 27 -27.37 19.02 6.04
N ARG A 28 -27.09 17.92 6.74
CA ARG A 28 -26.80 17.90 8.17
C ARG A 28 -25.93 16.69 8.49
N TYR A 29 -25.25 16.73 9.64
CA TYR A 29 -24.64 15.56 10.24
C TYR A 29 -24.95 15.50 11.73
N GLU A 30 -25.02 14.30 12.28
CA GLU A 30 -25.16 14.05 13.71
C GLU A 30 -24.05 13.12 14.21
N ARG A 31 -23.83 13.13 15.53
CA ARG A 31 -22.80 12.29 16.16
C ARG A 31 -23.31 10.85 16.29
N THR A 32 -24.59 10.66 16.55
CA THR A 32 -25.15 9.35 16.88
C THR A 32 -26.36 9.01 16.02
N ILE A 33 -26.58 7.72 15.80
CA ILE A 33 -27.77 7.22 15.10
C ILE A 33 -29.08 7.56 15.84
N GLU A 34 -29.04 7.69 17.16
CA GLU A 34 -30.19 8.07 17.98
C GLU A 34 -30.55 9.56 17.84
N GLU A 35 -29.57 10.47 17.90
CA GLU A 35 -29.78 11.90 17.59
C GLU A 35 -30.33 12.08 16.17
N ALA A 36 -29.77 11.36 15.18
CA ALA A 36 -30.22 11.39 13.80
C ALA A 36 -31.69 10.94 13.65
N PHE A 37 -32.09 9.86 14.33
CA PHE A 37 -33.47 9.37 14.30
C PHE A 37 -34.45 10.41 14.85
N PHE A 38 -34.20 10.93 16.05
CA PHE A 38 -35.09 11.92 16.67
C PHE A 38 -35.15 13.22 15.87
N TYR A 39 -34.03 13.69 15.32
CA TYR A 39 -34.03 14.87 14.46
C TYR A 39 -34.88 14.66 13.20
N LEU A 40 -34.65 13.57 12.47
CA LEU A 40 -35.32 13.28 11.19
C LEU A 40 -36.82 12.97 11.36
N ARG A 41 -37.23 12.40 12.50
CA ARG A 41 -38.64 12.22 12.83
C ARG A 41 -39.37 13.57 13.01
N ASP A 42 -38.71 14.54 13.62
CA ASP A 42 -39.34 15.80 14.03
C ASP A 42 -39.10 16.94 13.00
N ASN A 43 -38.20 16.75 12.02
CA ASN A 43 -37.82 17.78 11.03
C ASN A 43 -37.81 17.19 9.61
N LYS A 44 -38.71 17.66 8.74
CA LYS A 44 -38.75 17.24 7.33
C LYS A 44 -37.68 17.95 6.51
N GLU A 45 -36.65 17.20 6.16
CA GLU A 45 -35.52 17.61 5.32
C GLU A 45 -35.64 17.02 3.91
N GLU A 46 -34.99 17.63 2.91
CA GLU A 46 -34.91 17.03 1.56
C GLU A 46 -33.61 16.22 1.45
N ILE A 47 -33.71 14.89 1.49
CA ILE A 47 -32.57 13.97 1.61
C ILE A 47 -32.66 12.86 0.56
N ASP A 48 -31.60 12.67 -0.23
CA ASP A 48 -31.47 11.53 -1.14
C ASP A 48 -30.92 10.30 -0.41
N ILE A 49 -29.95 10.50 0.49
CA ILE A 49 -29.23 9.42 1.20
C ILE A 49 -29.05 9.73 2.69
N ILE A 50 -29.41 8.77 3.56
CA ILE A 50 -28.92 8.71 4.95
C ILE A 50 -27.67 7.83 4.96
N PHE A 51 -26.53 8.38 5.40
CA PHE A 51 -25.23 7.71 5.37
C PHE A 51 -24.67 7.49 6.78
N LEU A 52 -24.52 6.23 7.19
CA LEU A 52 -24.01 5.81 8.50
C LEU A 52 -22.59 5.23 8.38
N VAL A 53 -21.72 5.59 9.32
CA VAL A 53 -20.43 4.91 9.56
C VAL A 53 -20.38 4.37 10.99
N ASP A 54 -19.51 3.40 11.27
CA ASP A 54 -19.36 2.79 12.60
C ASP A 54 -19.21 3.79 13.76
N GLN A 55 -18.54 4.93 13.54
CA GLN A 55 -18.38 5.97 14.57
C GLN A 55 -19.70 6.67 14.95
N GLY A 56 -20.76 6.50 14.15
CA GLY A 56 -22.12 6.94 14.46
C GLY A 56 -22.91 6.01 15.37
N ILE A 57 -22.37 4.83 15.72
CA ILE A 57 -23.02 3.84 16.58
C ILE A 57 -22.39 3.91 17.98
N ASN A 58 -23.15 4.46 18.92
CA ASN A 58 -22.78 4.62 20.34
C ASN A 58 -23.69 3.84 21.30
N CYS A 59 -24.50 2.91 20.78
CA CYS A 59 -25.51 2.17 21.52
C CYS A 59 -25.27 0.65 21.47
N SER A 60 -26.03 -0.11 22.26
CA SER A 60 -25.91 -1.58 22.29
C SER A 60 -26.41 -2.22 20.98
N MET A 61 -25.98 -3.44 20.67
CA MET A 61 -26.43 -4.18 19.47
C MET A 61 -27.95 -4.31 19.37
N SER A 62 -28.64 -4.56 20.49
CA SER A 62 -30.11 -4.63 20.53
C SER A 62 -30.76 -3.26 20.34
N THR A 63 -30.15 -2.19 20.86
CA THR A 63 -30.59 -0.81 20.59
C THR A 63 -30.40 -0.44 19.12
N PHE A 64 -29.27 -0.80 18.52
CA PHE A 64 -28.96 -0.55 17.11
C PHE A 64 -29.97 -1.26 16.19
N GLY A 65 -30.22 -2.56 16.43
CA GLY A 65 -31.24 -3.31 15.69
C GLY A 65 -32.66 -2.72 15.82
N ARG A 66 -33.03 -2.21 17.00
CA ARG A 66 -34.30 -1.48 17.18
C ARG A 66 -34.33 -0.18 16.38
N LEU A 67 -33.30 0.66 16.50
CA LEU A 67 -33.22 1.93 15.79
C LEU A 67 -33.26 1.76 14.26
N LEU A 68 -32.70 0.68 13.70
CA LEU A 68 -32.83 0.37 12.27
C LEU A 68 -34.26 0.03 11.86
N ASN A 69 -35.01 -0.70 12.70
CA ASN A 69 -36.45 -0.94 12.48
C ASN A 69 -37.24 0.38 12.58
N ASP A 70 -36.92 1.23 13.55
CA ASP A 70 -37.52 2.55 13.72
C ASP A 70 -37.24 3.45 12.49
N PHE A 71 -36.00 3.44 11.97
CA PHE A 71 -35.61 4.11 10.72
C PHE A 71 -36.37 3.58 9.50
N ARG A 72 -36.63 2.27 9.41
CA ARG A 72 -37.46 1.71 8.33
C ARG A 72 -38.90 2.25 8.38
N GLY A 73 -39.47 2.39 9.58
CA GLY A 73 -40.77 3.05 9.78
C GLY A 73 -40.74 4.51 9.32
N LEU A 74 -39.75 5.27 9.79
CA LEU A 74 -39.52 6.67 9.40
C LEU A 74 -39.36 6.86 7.88
N MET A 75 -38.67 5.93 7.21
CA MET A 75 -38.50 5.92 5.76
C MET A 75 -39.75 5.46 5.00
N ASN A 76 -40.67 4.73 5.61
CA ASN A 76 -41.97 4.44 5.00
C ASN A 76 -42.92 5.65 5.04
N GLU A 77 -42.84 6.45 6.11
CA GLU A 77 -43.80 7.54 6.36
C GLU A 77 -43.34 8.91 5.86
N ILE A 78 -42.07 9.27 6.09
CA ILE A 78 -41.56 10.63 5.87
C ILE A 78 -40.58 10.70 4.69
N TYR A 79 -39.81 9.63 4.45
CA TYR A 79 -38.70 9.58 3.49
C TYR A 79 -38.79 8.40 2.50
N PRO A 80 -39.89 8.26 1.72
CA PRO A 80 -40.14 7.09 0.87
C PRO A 80 -39.04 6.85 -0.17
N ASP A 81 -38.55 7.92 -0.81
CA ASP A 81 -37.57 7.89 -1.90
C ASP A 81 -36.11 7.95 -1.44
N THR A 82 -35.86 8.06 -0.12
CA THR A 82 -34.51 8.13 0.45
C THR A 82 -33.88 6.74 0.55
N VAL A 83 -32.55 6.68 0.41
CA VAL A 83 -31.77 5.45 0.55
C VAL A 83 -30.94 5.48 1.84
N PHE A 84 -30.94 4.40 2.61
CA PHE A 84 -30.07 4.23 3.78
C PHE A 84 -28.83 3.44 3.40
N ARG A 85 -27.64 4.02 3.60
CA ARG A 85 -26.36 3.37 3.30
C ARG A 85 -25.49 3.31 4.54
N TYR A 86 -25.14 2.11 4.97
CA TYR A 86 -24.27 1.86 6.12
C TYR A 86 -22.95 1.25 5.66
N ILE A 87 -21.82 1.79 6.12
CA ILE A 87 -20.50 1.19 5.94
C ILE A 87 -19.89 0.76 7.27
N THR A 88 -19.45 -0.49 7.34
CA THR A 88 -18.88 -1.09 8.56
C THR A 88 -17.67 -1.97 8.28
N LYS A 89 -16.77 -2.05 9.26
CA LYS A 89 -15.71 -3.08 9.33
C LYS A 89 -16.00 -4.20 10.33
N GLU A 90 -17.08 -4.11 11.11
CA GLU A 90 -17.36 -5.01 12.23
C GLU A 90 -18.42 -6.06 11.82
N PRO A 91 -18.10 -7.37 11.75
CA PRO A 91 -19.05 -8.39 11.31
C PRO A 91 -20.33 -8.47 12.14
N GLN A 92 -20.23 -8.13 13.43
CA GLN A 92 -21.35 -8.07 14.37
C GLN A 92 -22.40 -7.01 13.99
N TYR A 93 -21.99 -5.79 13.61
CA TYR A 93 -22.94 -4.78 13.15
C TYR A 93 -23.55 -5.13 11.80
N LYS A 94 -22.78 -5.79 10.92
CA LYS A 94 -23.30 -6.32 9.64
C LYS A 94 -24.48 -7.27 9.87
N ASN A 95 -24.29 -8.27 10.72
CA ASN A 95 -25.31 -9.28 11.00
C ASN A 95 -26.57 -8.64 11.63
N VAL A 96 -26.41 -7.70 12.56
CA VAL A 96 -27.54 -6.98 13.18
C VAL A 96 -28.28 -6.12 12.15
N PHE A 97 -27.56 -5.45 11.24
CA PHE A 97 -28.17 -4.64 10.20
C PHE A 97 -29.00 -5.49 9.23
N GLU A 98 -28.41 -6.55 8.69
CA GLU A 98 -29.10 -7.46 7.75
C GLU A 98 -30.36 -8.09 8.37
N GLN A 99 -30.30 -8.47 9.65
CA GLN A 99 -31.46 -9.00 10.39
C GLN A 99 -32.53 -7.95 10.68
N ALA A 100 -32.17 -6.68 10.89
CA ALA A 100 -33.12 -5.63 11.24
C ALA A 100 -33.89 -5.09 10.02
N VAL A 101 -33.22 -4.95 8.87
CA VAL A 101 -33.80 -4.31 7.68
C VAL A 101 -34.58 -5.28 6.79
N ASP A 102 -34.24 -6.58 6.84
CA ASP A 102 -34.91 -7.73 6.20
C ASP A 102 -35.52 -7.43 4.81
N GLY A 103 -34.65 -7.37 3.80
CA GLY A 103 -35.07 -7.30 2.40
C GLY A 103 -35.56 -5.93 1.90
N ASP A 104 -35.63 -4.88 2.73
CA ASP A 104 -35.92 -3.52 2.25
C ASP A 104 -34.82 -3.04 1.30
N SER A 105 -35.16 -2.89 0.01
CA SER A 105 -34.23 -2.56 -1.07
C SER A 105 -33.63 -1.16 -0.99
N ARG A 106 -34.06 -0.33 -0.02
CA ARG A 106 -33.46 0.98 0.26
C ARG A 106 -32.36 0.92 1.32
N PHE A 107 -32.16 -0.21 2.00
CA PHE A 107 -31.13 -0.38 3.03
C PHE A 107 -29.94 -1.16 2.48
N PHE A 108 -28.84 -0.45 2.22
CA PHE A 108 -27.60 -1.02 1.69
C PHE A 108 -26.51 -1.06 2.76
N ILE A 109 -25.82 -2.19 2.85
CA ILE A 109 -24.66 -2.35 3.71
C ILE A 109 -23.38 -2.63 2.92
N TYR A 110 -22.31 -1.93 3.28
CA TYR A 110 -20.98 -2.06 2.70
C TYR A 110 -20.04 -2.58 3.79
N PHE A 111 -19.75 -3.88 3.76
CA PHE A 111 -18.76 -4.49 4.66
C PHE A 111 -17.35 -4.28 4.09
N VAL A 112 -16.44 -3.76 4.91
CA VAL A 112 -15.07 -3.42 4.50
C VAL A 112 -14.05 -4.07 5.42
N ASP A 113 -13.38 -5.09 4.89
CA ASP A 113 -12.27 -5.80 5.54
C ASP A 113 -10.98 -4.96 5.52
N LYS A 114 -11.01 -3.78 6.17
CA LYS A 114 -9.89 -2.85 6.32
C LYS A 114 -9.94 -2.18 7.69
N ILE A 115 -8.77 -2.03 8.32
CA ILE A 115 -8.58 -1.37 9.63
C ILE A 115 -9.20 0.05 9.64
N LYS A 116 -9.11 0.77 8.52
CA LYS A 116 -9.67 2.11 8.30
C LYS A 116 -10.43 2.17 6.97
N ILE A 117 -11.67 2.66 7.02
CA ILE A 117 -12.50 2.91 5.84
C ILE A 117 -11.89 4.09 5.04
N PRO A 118 -11.53 3.92 3.76
CA PRO A 118 -10.99 5.00 2.94
C PRO A 118 -12.07 6.03 2.59
N THR A 119 -11.80 7.34 2.73
CA THR A 119 -12.79 8.37 2.41
C THR A 119 -13.14 8.43 0.92
N SER A 120 -12.27 7.92 0.04
CA SER A 120 -12.60 7.74 -1.39
C SER A 120 -13.74 6.74 -1.60
N LEU A 121 -13.80 5.67 -0.80
CA LEU A 121 -14.87 4.68 -0.85
C LEU A 121 -16.18 5.27 -0.30
N ILE A 122 -16.12 6.10 0.74
CA ILE A 122 -17.30 6.84 1.24
C ILE A 122 -17.87 7.77 0.14
N VAL A 123 -17.01 8.50 -0.58
CA VAL A 123 -17.43 9.33 -1.72
C VAL A 123 -18.07 8.48 -2.83
N GLU A 124 -17.46 7.35 -3.17
CA GLU A 124 -17.95 6.43 -4.21
C GLU A 124 -19.32 5.82 -3.84
N ILE A 125 -19.47 5.34 -2.60
CA ILE A 125 -20.74 4.81 -2.09
C ILE A 125 -21.81 5.89 -2.09
N CYS A 126 -21.51 7.12 -1.69
CA CYS A 126 -22.47 8.21 -1.79
C CYS A 126 -22.85 8.45 -3.27
N GLN A 127 -21.89 8.52 -4.19
CA GLN A 127 -22.14 8.82 -5.61
C GLN A 127 -22.79 7.67 -6.41
N TYR A 128 -22.83 6.46 -5.87
CA TYR A 128 -23.41 5.30 -6.55
C TYR A 128 -24.91 5.50 -6.81
N LYS A 129 -25.30 5.62 -8.07
CA LYS A 129 -26.71 5.55 -8.47
C LYS A 129 -27.06 4.10 -8.77
N ASP A 130 -27.96 3.52 -8.01
CA ASP A 130 -28.54 2.23 -8.32
C ASP A 130 -29.21 2.30 -9.70
N ARG A 131 -28.74 1.47 -10.63
CA ARG A 131 -29.38 1.30 -11.94
C ARG A 131 -30.54 0.34 -11.80
N THR A 132 -31.62 0.79 -11.17
CA THR A 132 -32.92 0.15 -11.26
C THR A 132 -33.54 0.47 -12.61
N ASP A 133 -33.07 -0.21 -13.65
CA ASP A 133 -33.76 -0.25 -14.94
C ASP A 133 -34.95 -1.22 -14.84
N ASN A 134 -36.05 -0.87 -15.52
CA ASN A 134 -37.23 -1.73 -15.64
C ASN A 134 -36.94 -2.95 -16.54
N GLU A 135 -36.44 -4.04 -15.96
CA GLU A 135 -36.55 -5.38 -16.55
C GLU A 135 -37.25 -6.33 -15.55
N SER A 136 -38.57 -6.42 -15.70
CA SER A 136 -39.44 -7.31 -14.94
C SER A 136 -39.24 -8.78 -15.31
N ASN A 137 -39.10 -9.65 -14.31
CA ASN A 137 -39.32 -11.10 -14.38
C ASN A 137 -38.51 -11.86 -15.46
N ASP A 138 -37.43 -12.52 -15.04
CA ASP A 138 -37.43 -13.98 -15.20
C ASP A 138 -36.66 -14.68 -14.07
N SER A 139 -37.03 -15.92 -13.79
CA SER A 139 -36.55 -16.72 -12.67
C SER A 139 -35.94 -18.04 -13.14
N GLY A 140 -34.77 -18.38 -12.61
CA GLY A 140 -34.18 -19.72 -12.76
C GLY A 140 -33.20 -19.87 -13.91
N TYR A 141 -32.06 -20.51 -13.63
CA TYR A 141 -31.11 -20.93 -14.64
C TYR A 141 -31.51 -22.31 -15.19
N GLU A 142 -31.96 -22.37 -16.45
CA GLU A 142 -31.90 -23.59 -17.28
C GLU A 142 -31.11 -23.36 -18.58
N ASP A 143 -30.76 -24.47 -19.22
CA ASP A 143 -29.76 -24.59 -20.29
C ASP A 143 -30.37 -24.54 -21.71
N LYS A 144 -29.52 -24.16 -22.69
CA LYS A 144 -29.66 -24.19 -24.17
C LYS A 144 -30.30 -22.99 -24.87
N GLY A 145 -29.75 -22.73 -26.07
CA GLY A 145 -30.45 -22.02 -27.16
C GLY A 145 -29.59 -21.00 -27.91
N LEU A 146 -29.13 -21.35 -29.12
CA LEU A 146 -28.52 -20.39 -30.05
C LEU A 146 -29.61 -19.63 -30.83
N SER A 147 -29.53 -18.31 -30.91
CA SER A 147 -29.97 -17.55 -32.09
C SER A 147 -29.20 -16.24 -32.25
N ASN A 148 -28.90 -15.87 -33.49
CA ASN A 148 -28.30 -14.59 -33.86
C ASN A 148 -29.39 -13.59 -34.21
N SER A 149 -29.19 -12.30 -33.90
CA SER A 149 -29.32 -11.24 -34.91
C SER A 149 -28.73 -9.90 -34.46
N ASP A 150 -27.81 -9.43 -35.30
CA ASP A 150 -27.53 -8.05 -35.72
C ASP A 150 -27.18 -6.88 -34.77
N ARG A 151 -26.09 -6.24 -35.20
CA ARG A 151 -25.42 -5.07 -34.63
C ARG A 151 -26.21 -3.78 -34.91
N LYS A 152 -26.09 -2.82 -33.99
CA LYS A 152 -25.84 -1.41 -34.34
C LYS A 152 -24.95 -0.75 -33.27
N GLU A 153 -23.81 -0.22 -33.70
CA GLU A 153 -22.86 0.47 -32.84
C GLU A 153 -23.33 1.92 -32.56
N LYS A 154 -23.12 2.42 -31.33
CA LYS A 154 -22.57 3.77 -31.13
C LYS A 154 -22.14 4.05 -29.67
N LYS A 155 -20.92 4.62 -29.57
CA LYS A 155 -20.34 5.41 -28.47
C LYS A 155 -20.17 4.72 -27.11
N ALA A 156 -18.93 4.27 -26.88
CA ALA A 156 -18.45 3.82 -25.59
C ALA A 156 -18.44 4.96 -24.55
N SER A 157 -18.88 4.64 -23.33
CA SER A 157 -18.42 5.28 -22.11
C SER A 157 -17.60 4.25 -21.32
N ASN A 158 -16.45 4.66 -20.78
CA ASN A 158 -15.53 3.74 -20.11
C ASN A 158 -16.08 3.34 -18.75
N SER A 159 -16.84 2.24 -18.71
CA SER A 159 -17.19 1.53 -17.48
C SER A 159 -16.30 0.30 -17.30
N PHE A 160 -15.71 0.18 -16.12
CA PHE A 160 -14.81 -0.91 -15.69
C PHE A 160 -15.38 -2.31 -15.96
N TRP A 161 -16.71 -2.46 -15.88
CA TRP A 161 -17.42 -3.73 -16.12
C TRP A 161 -17.42 -4.20 -17.59
N GLY A 162 -17.09 -3.34 -18.56
CA GLY A 162 -17.09 -3.69 -19.98
C GLY A 162 -15.94 -4.64 -20.41
N ILE A 163 -14.90 -4.76 -19.59
CA ILE A 163 -13.67 -5.51 -19.94
C ILE A 163 -13.84 -7.03 -19.73
N LEU A 164 -14.78 -7.46 -18.88
CA LEU A 164 -14.94 -8.87 -18.48
C LEU A 164 -15.68 -9.78 -19.50
N ARG A 165 -15.96 -9.32 -20.73
CA ARG A 165 -16.69 -10.11 -21.75
C ARG A 165 -16.02 -10.08 -23.13
N ARG A 166 -15.08 -11.01 -23.38
CA ARG A 166 -14.91 -11.86 -24.61
C ARG A 166 -13.45 -12.31 -24.81
N LYS A 167 -13.23 -13.64 -24.83
CA LYS A 167 -12.92 -14.40 -26.06
C LYS A 167 -12.93 -15.91 -25.79
N LYS A 168 -13.56 -16.68 -26.69
CA LYS A 168 -13.37 -18.14 -26.81
C LYS A 168 -12.16 -18.41 -27.71
N LYS A 169 -11.53 -19.58 -27.54
CA LYS A 169 -10.55 -20.16 -28.48
C LYS A 169 -11.15 -20.36 -29.89
N PRO A 170 -10.32 -20.37 -30.94
CA PRO A 170 -10.52 -21.23 -32.11
C PRO A 170 -9.83 -22.60 -31.91
N ASP A 171 -10.46 -23.67 -32.40
CA ASP A 171 -9.82 -24.99 -32.59
C ASP A 171 -9.40 -25.17 -34.07
N ASP A 172 -8.64 -26.23 -34.33
CA ASP A 172 -7.96 -26.54 -35.59
C ASP A 172 -8.85 -26.60 -36.85
N SER A 173 -8.26 -26.23 -38.00
CA SER A 173 -8.40 -27.05 -39.21
C SER A 173 -7.14 -27.01 -40.08
N SER A 174 -6.78 -28.18 -40.59
CA SER A 174 -5.54 -28.49 -41.31
C SER A 174 -5.54 -28.07 -42.77
N TYR A 175 -4.38 -27.63 -43.29
CA TYR A 175 -3.92 -28.02 -44.63
C TYR A 175 -2.38 -28.17 -44.66
N LYS A 176 -1.88 -29.23 -45.31
CA LYS A 176 -0.47 -29.44 -45.62
C LYS A 176 -0.20 -28.97 -47.05
N GLU A 177 0.95 -28.36 -47.30
CA GLU A 177 1.91 -28.78 -48.34
C GLU A 177 3.25 -28.03 -48.24
N GLU A 178 4.34 -28.77 -48.41
CA GLU A 178 5.75 -28.33 -48.53
C GLU A 178 6.23 -28.58 -49.99
N PRO A 179 7.51 -28.38 -50.35
CA PRO A 179 8.33 -27.16 -50.24
C PRO A 179 8.99 -26.81 -51.59
N ARG A 180 9.61 -25.62 -51.74
CA ARG A 180 10.67 -25.42 -52.76
C ARG A 180 11.81 -24.54 -52.27
N GLN A 181 13.01 -25.11 -52.29
CA GLN A 181 14.29 -24.40 -52.20
C GLN A 181 14.64 -23.72 -53.53
N LYS A 182 15.34 -22.58 -53.46
CA LYS A 182 16.58 -22.21 -54.18
C LYS A 182 16.97 -20.79 -53.75
N ASP A 183 18.10 -20.55 -53.07
CA ASP A 183 19.52 -20.64 -53.47
C ASP A 183 20.06 -19.48 -54.34
N ILE A 184 21.28 -19.04 -53.98
CA ILE A 184 22.34 -18.41 -54.79
C ILE A 184 22.47 -16.85 -54.84
N LEU A 185 23.39 -16.37 -53.98
CA LEU A 185 24.60 -15.53 -54.20
C LEU A 185 24.59 -14.02 -54.59
N ASN A 186 25.37 -13.29 -53.78
CA ASN A 186 26.49 -12.37 -54.09
C ASN A 186 26.37 -11.17 -55.08
N ARG A 187 26.71 -9.98 -54.56
CA ARG A 187 27.96 -9.19 -54.81
C ARG A 187 27.91 -7.89 -53.97
N THR A 188 28.78 -7.64 -52.99
CA THR A 188 30.21 -7.18 -52.99
C THR A 188 30.45 -5.73 -53.43
N GLU A 189 31.31 -5.06 -52.64
CA GLU A 189 32.12 -3.88 -52.95
C GLU A 189 31.42 -2.50 -53.11
N ASP A 190 32.06 -1.37 -52.84
CA ASP A 190 33.05 -0.93 -51.82
C ASP A 190 33.32 0.59 -52.07
N ILE A 191 34.21 1.24 -51.29
CA ILE A 191 34.82 2.58 -51.58
C ILE A 191 33.86 3.79 -51.42
N SER A 192 34.20 4.97 -50.86
CA SER A 192 35.47 5.53 -50.31
C SER A 192 35.24 6.49 -49.14
N SER A 193 36.26 6.56 -48.29
CA SER A 193 36.65 7.70 -47.44
C SER A 193 36.64 9.09 -48.11
N GLN A 194 36.38 10.14 -47.33
CA GLN A 194 37.21 11.35 -47.38
C GLN A 194 37.23 12.14 -46.05
N SER A 195 38.45 12.50 -45.65
CA SER A 195 38.78 13.31 -44.47
C SER A 195 39.02 14.77 -44.83
N LEU A 196 38.71 15.71 -43.93
CA LEU A 196 39.37 17.03 -43.93
C LEU A 196 39.63 17.53 -42.50
N ASN A 197 40.91 17.82 -42.22
CA ASN A 197 41.37 18.58 -41.07
C ASN A 197 41.16 20.09 -41.30
N LEU A 198 41.04 20.88 -40.23
CA LEU A 198 41.67 22.20 -40.18
C LEU A 198 41.89 22.70 -38.75
N ASN A 199 43.12 23.13 -38.47
CA ASN A 199 43.59 23.68 -37.19
C ASN A 199 43.44 25.21 -37.13
N ARG A 200 43.36 25.77 -35.91
CA ARG A 200 44.13 26.93 -35.36
C ARG A 200 43.61 27.24 -33.92
N THR A 201 44.42 27.32 -32.85
CA THR A 201 45.33 28.43 -32.40
C THR A 201 44.60 29.79 -32.32
N GLU A 202 44.76 30.75 -31.38
CA GLU A 202 45.58 31.08 -30.19
C GLU A 202 44.68 31.95 -29.24
N ASP A 203 44.95 32.33 -27.97
CA ASP A 203 45.69 31.80 -26.80
C ASP A 203 45.52 32.81 -25.59
N VAL A 204 46.19 32.59 -24.44
CA VAL A 204 46.66 33.61 -23.44
C VAL A 204 45.74 34.15 -22.29
N SER A 205 46.33 34.12 -21.07
CA SER A 205 46.16 34.95 -19.84
C SER A 205 44.92 34.88 -18.92
N SER A 206 45.15 34.27 -17.76
CA SER A 206 44.98 34.80 -16.39
C SER A 206 44.28 36.16 -16.12
N GLN A 207 43.45 36.20 -15.06
CA GLN A 207 43.67 37.14 -13.93
C GLN A 207 42.97 36.71 -12.62
N ASN A 208 43.62 37.03 -11.49
CA ASN A 208 43.09 36.87 -10.12
C ASN A 208 42.11 37.99 -9.76
N SER A 209 41.20 37.74 -8.81
CA SER A 209 40.99 38.68 -7.69
C SER A 209 40.34 38.01 -6.48
N ASN A 210 41.06 37.99 -5.36
CA ASN A 210 40.47 37.87 -4.03
C ASN A 210 39.76 39.18 -3.68
N LEU A 211 38.67 39.11 -2.91
CA LEU A 211 38.26 40.21 -2.03
C LEU A 211 37.55 39.64 -0.80
N GLN A 212 38.26 39.61 0.33
CA GLN A 212 37.65 39.51 1.65
C GLN A 212 37.08 40.89 2.01
N SER A 213 35.92 40.92 2.68
CA SER A 213 35.50 42.06 3.49
C SER A 213 34.76 41.58 4.74
N THR A 214 35.47 41.58 5.86
CA THR A 214 34.92 41.58 7.22
C THR A 214 34.23 42.91 7.54
N VAL A 215 33.07 42.88 8.20
CA VAL A 215 32.61 43.99 9.06
C VAL A 215 32.06 43.38 10.35
N LEU A 216 32.47 43.93 11.49
CA LEU A 216 32.08 43.56 12.85
C LEU A 216 31.14 44.62 13.45
N LEU A 217 30.20 44.14 14.28
CA LEU A 217 29.66 44.76 15.50
C LEU A 217 29.06 46.18 15.48
N SER A 218 27.88 46.30 16.10
CA SER A 218 27.74 47.08 17.35
C SER A 218 26.44 46.72 18.09
N GLU A 219 26.50 46.82 19.42
CA GLU A 219 25.42 46.50 20.38
C GLU A 219 24.74 47.78 20.94
N ASN A 220 23.82 47.60 21.90
CA ASN A 220 23.23 48.57 22.84
C ASN A 220 21.95 49.32 22.39
N ASN A 221 20.95 49.62 23.24
CA ASN A 221 20.63 49.12 24.61
C ASN A 221 19.17 49.46 25.04
N ILE A 222 18.57 48.56 25.84
CA ILE A 222 17.76 48.75 27.08
C ILE A 222 16.63 49.82 27.12
N GLN A 223 15.39 49.39 27.44
CA GLN A 223 14.54 49.75 28.62
C GLN A 223 13.13 49.11 28.45
N ASN A 224 12.74 48.10 29.25
CA ASN A 224 12.22 48.11 30.65
C ASN A 224 10.72 48.40 30.79
N ILE A 225 9.92 47.35 31.01
CA ILE A 225 8.65 47.34 31.79
C ILE A 225 8.52 45.98 32.51
N GLU A 226 8.35 45.97 33.84
CA GLU A 226 7.90 44.83 34.67
C GLU A 226 6.35 44.77 34.66
N GLU A 227 5.62 43.68 34.90
CA GLU A 227 5.64 42.82 36.10
C GLU A 227 4.98 41.43 35.88
N SER A 228 5.60 40.40 36.46
CA SER A 228 4.99 39.32 37.28
C SER A 228 3.99 38.28 36.64
N PRO A 229 3.76 37.11 37.30
CA PRO A 229 3.78 35.84 36.57
C PRO A 229 2.45 35.06 36.50
N LYS A 230 2.36 34.12 35.54
CA LYS A 230 1.43 32.97 35.60
C LYS A 230 2.12 31.66 35.18
N GLU A 231 1.62 30.58 35.76
CA GLU A 231 2.29 29.28 35.86
C GLU A 231 2.51 28.54 34.54
N LYS A 232 3.59 27.78 34.46
CA LYS A 232 3.80 26.72 33.47
C LYS A 232 3.32 25.40 34.05
N THR A 233 2.32 24.77 33.43
CA THR A 233 2.07 23.33 33.59
C THR A 233 2.67 22.59 32.40
N ALA A 234 3.76 21.85 32.64
CA ALA A 234 4.21 20.82 31.71
C ALA A 234 3.28 19.61 31.83
N ILE A 235 2.89 19.01 30.70
CA ILE A 235 2.22 17.71 30.68
C ILE A 235 3.22 16.72 30.08
N GLU A 236 3.91 16.00 30.97
CA GLU A 236 4.61 14.78 30.63
C GLU A 236 3.58 13.66 30.47
N SER A 237 3.49 13.07 29.27
CA SER A 237 2.71 11.84 29.03
C SER A 237 3.66 10.67 28.76
N THR A 238 4.48 10.35 29.75
CA THR A 238 5.37 9.19 29.74
C THR A 238 4.56 7.93 30.07
N MET A 239 4.15 7.16 29.06
CA MET A 239 3.53 5.85 29.28
C MET A 239 4.60 4.79 29.63
N LEU A 240 4.97 4.74 30.90
CA LEU A 240 5.62 3.58 31.51
C LEU A 240 4.54 2.59 31.96
N LEU A 241 4.48 1.41 31.33
CA LEU A 241 3.77 0.25 31.89
C LEU A 241 4.80 -0.67 32.54
N GLY A 242 4.77 -0.73 33.87
CA GLY A 242 5.70 -1.49 34.70
C GLY A 242 5.36 -2.98 34.79
N ASN A 243 6.39 -3.79 35.07
CA ASN A 243 6.27 -5.21 35.37
C ASN A 243 6.00 -5.48 36.87
N ASN A 244 5.44 -6.67 37.14
CA ASN A 244 5.24 -7.30 38.46
C ASN A 244 4.09 -6.66 39.28
N VAL A 245 3.31 -7.36 40.10
CA VAL A 245 3.37 -8.69 40.77
C VAL A 245 1.91 -9.25 40.71
N ASP A 246 1.57 -10.54 40.62
CA ASP A 246 1.70 -11.56 41.68
C ASP A 246 1.37 -13.00 41.25
N LYS A 247 1.81 -13.97 42.07
CA LYS A 247 1.50 -15.41 41.94
C LYS A 247 0.29 -15.79 42.78
N SER A 248 -0.73 -16.42 42.18
CA SER A 248 -1.38 -17.55 42.84
C SER A 248 -2.04 -18.50 41.83
N SER A 249 -1.84 -19.80 42.05
CA SER A 249 -2.35 -20.88 41.23
C SER A 249 -3.76 -21.29 41.65
N LYS A 250 -4.63 -21.61 40.68
CA LYS A 250 -5.61 -22.69 40.85
C LYS A 250 -5.89 -23.39 39.53
N GLU A 251 -5.88 -24.72 39.60
CA GLU A 251 -5.95 -25.61 38.45
C GLU A 251 -7.37 -25.67 37.88
N PHE A 252 -7.48 -25.69 36.55
CA PHE A 252 -8.68 -26.17 35.87
C PHE A 252 -8.26 -27.06 34.70
N SER A 253 -8.09 -28.35 34.98
CA SER A 253 -7.78 -29.39 34.01
C SER A 253 -9.02 -29.76 33.17
N GLY A 254 -9.39 -28.87 32.25
CA GLY A 254 -10.41 -29.14 31.23
C GLY A 254 -9.79 -29.73 29.96
N MET A 255 -10.10 -31.00 29.65
CA MET A 255 -9.61 -31.65 28.43
C MET A 255 -10.17 -30.98 27.16
N MET A 256 -9.33 -30.21 26.46
CA MET A 256 -9.50 -29.94 25.03
C MET A 256 -8.24 -30.38 24.29
N GLY A 257 -8.41 -31.27 23.32
CA GLY A 257 -7.31 -31.81 22.53
C GLY A 257 -6.69 -30.72 21.65
N GLN A 258 -5.45 -30.33 21.95
CA GLN A 258 -4.68 -29.45 21.09
C GLN A 258 -4.28 -30.19 19.80
N SER A 259 -5.09 -30.05 18.76
CA SER A 259 -4.63 -30.30 17.39
C SER A 259 -3.53 -29.30 17.06
N LYS A 260 -2.28 -29.76 16.98
CA LYS A 260 -1.17 -28.91 16.53
C LYS A 260 -1.51 -28.31 15.16
N PRO A 261 -1.26 -27.02 14.91
CA PRO A 261 -1.42 -26.44 13.57
C PRO A 261 -0.53 -27.21 12.59
N ASN A 262 -1.15 -27.71 11.53
CA ASN A 262 -0.48 -28.55 10.54
C ASN A 262 0.25 -27.63 9.55
N TYR A 263 1.49 -27.25 9.88
CA TYR A 263 2.32 -26.41 9.02
C TYR A 263 2.62 -27.12 7.68
N PRO A 264 2.74 -26.39 6.55
CA PRO A 264 3.24 -26.96 5.31
C PRO A 264 4.64 -27.55 5.56
N ASN A 265 4.87 -28.76 5.08
CA ASN A 265 6.17 -29.43 5.22
C ASN A 265 7.12 -28.88 4.16
N PHE A 266 7.81 -27.79 4.48
CA PHE A 266 8.80 -27.18 3.59
C PHE A 266 10.01 -28.11 3.41
N ASP A 267 10.52 -28.22 2.20
CA ASP A 267 11.71 -28.99 1.88
C ASP A 267 12.93 -28.35 2.58
N ASN A 268 13.30 -28.89 3.75
CA ASN A 268 14.32 -28.36 4.67
C ASN A 268 15.77 -28.57 4.16
N LYS A 269 16.04 -28.25 2.89
CA LYS A 269 17.41 -28.10 2.40
C LYS A 269 17.90 -26.70 2.78
N PRO A 270 19.01 -26.57 3.52
CA PRO A 270 19.58 -25.26 3.83
C PRO A 270 20.06 -24.61 2.53
N VAL A 271 19.24 -23.72 1.97
CA VAL A 271 19.63 -22.88 0.84
C VAL A 271 20.57 -21.82 1.40
N ASN A 272 21.88 -21.99 1.17
CA ASN A 272 22.82 -20.88 1.32
C ASN A 272 22.57 -19.86 0.20
N LEU A 273 22.74 -18.57 0.52
CA LEU A 273 22.84 -17.54 -0.50
C LEU A 273 23.99 -17.91 -1.47
N SER A 274 23.69 -18.12 -2.76
CA SER A 274 24.74 -18.28 -3.78
C SER A 274 25.36 -16.93 -4.17
N LEU A 275 25.25 -15.94 -3.29
CA LEU A 275 25.83 -14.61 -3.39
C LEU A 275 27.29 -14.63 -2.92
N THR A 276 28.07 -15.56 -3.46
CA THR A 276 29.53 -15.69 -3.28
C THR A 276 30.32 -14.56 -3.96
N SER A 277 29.70 -13.39 -4.13
CA SER A 277 30.33 -12.15 -4.55
C SER A 277 29.84 -11.02 -3.65
N THR A 278 30.58 -10.78 -2.56
CA THR A 278 30.41 -9.65 -1.61
C THR A 278 30.62 -8.27 -2.23
N ASN A 279 30.68 -8.18 -3.57
CA ASN A 279 31.00 -6.99 -4.36
C ASN A 279 29.79 -6.49 -5.17
N ILE A 280 28.63 -7.17 -5.11
CA ILE A 280 27.40 -6.69 -5.73
C ILE A 280 26.66 -5.81 -4.73
N ASN A 281 26.48 -4.53 -5.09
CA ASN A 281 25.71 -3.57 -4.32
C ASN A 281 24.38 -3.33 -5.03
N ARG A 282 23.27 -3.77 -4.43
CA ARG A 282 21.91 -3.61 -4.98
C ARG A 282 21.11 -2.56 -4.22
N PHE A 283 20.37 -1.74 -4.95
CA PHE A 283 19.28 -0.90 -4.44
C PHE A 283 17.95 -1.51 -4.88
N ILE A 284 17.23 -2.11 -3.93
CA ILE A 284 15.99 -2.83 -4.16
C ILE A 284 14.84 -2.01 -3.57
N ALA A 285 13.84 -1.70 -4.40
CA ALA A 285 12.58 -1.18 -3.90
C ALA A 285 11.62 -2.34 -3.61
N VAL A 286 11.11 -2.41 -2.39
CA VAL A 286 10.00 -3.29 -2.03
C VAL A 286 8.75 -2.43 -2.11
N THR A 287 7.81 -2.81 -2.98
CA THR A 287 6.63 -1.99 -3.27
C THR A 287 5.40 -2.85 -3.52
N GLY A 288 4.23 -2.23 -3.48
CA GLY A 288 2.94 -2.89 -3.67
C GLY A 288 1.81 -2.00 -3.18
N HIS A 289 0.56 -2.40 -3.41
CA HIS A 289 -0.58 -1.70 -2.82
C HIS A 289 -0.60 -1.91 -1.29
N ARG A 290 -1.12 -0.94 -0.54
CA ARG A 290 -1.12 -1.01 0.93
C ARG A 290 -1.92 -2.21 1.42
N GLY A 291 -1.35 -2.95 2.37
CA GLY A 291 -1.86 -4.24 2.84
C GLY A 291 -1.29 -5.46 2.11
N SER A 292 -0.48 -5.30 1.05
CA SER A 292 0.18 -6.42 0.34
C SER A 292 1.41 -7.01 1.03
N GLY A 293 1.71 -6.64 2.28
CA GLY A 293 2.90 -7.11 3.00
C GLY A 293 4.22 -6.46 2.58
N VAL A 294 4.19 -5.22 2.07
CA VAL A 294 5.39 -4.47 1.61
C VAL A 294 6.42 -4.33 2.75
N THR A 295 6.08 -3.63 3.83
CA THR A 295 6.94 -3.40 5.01
C THR A 295 7.42 -4.71 5.64
N SER A 296 6.55 -5.70 5.80
CA SER A 296 6.95 -7.02 6.33
C SER A 296 7.97 -7.71 5.45
N THR A 297 7.81 -7.62 4.13
CA THR A 297 8.74 -8.21 3.16
C THR A 297 10.08 -7.47 3.21
N ALA A 298 10.08 -6.14 3.23
CA ALA A 298 11.28 -5.32 3.38
C ALA A 298 12.05 -5.65 4.68
N ALA A 299 11.36 -5.71 5.82
CA ALA A 299 11.96 -6.02 7.12
C ALA A 299 12.56 -7.45 7.18
N ASN A 300 11.85 -8.46 6.66
CA ASN A 300 12.34 -9.84 6.66
C ASN A 300 13.49 -10.05 5.67
N LEU A 301 13.43 -9.47 4.46
CA LEU A 301 14.51 -9.51 3.48
C LEU A 301 15.79 -8.86 4.03
N ALA A 302 15.66 -7.71 4.67
CA ALA A 302 16.79 -6.98 5.23
C ALA A 302 17.43 -7.70 6.42
N VAL A 303 16.62 -8.33 7.29
CA VAL A 303 17.14 -9.16 8.39
C VAL A 303 17.83 -10.41 7.84
N GLU A 304 17.23 -11.13 6.89
CA GLU A 304 17.86 -12.32 6.30
C GLU A 304 19.18 -11.97 5.61
N ALA A 305 19.22 -10.90 4.80
CA ALA A 305 20.44 -10.40 4.19
C ALA A 305 21.54 -10.09 5.24
N SER A 306 21.17 -9.45 6.36
CA SER A 306 22.11 -9.12 7.43
C SER A 306 22.65 -10.35 8.18
N VAL A 307 21.82 -11.39 8.36
CA VAL A 307 22.20 -12.69 8.94
C VAL A 307 23.15 -13.44 8.02
N GLN A 308 22.95 -13.32 6.70
CA GLN A 308 23.82 -13.88 5.66
C GLN A 308 25.11 -13.06 5.43
N GLY A 309 25.39 -12.07 6.30
CA GLY A 309 26.63 -11.30 6.29
C GLY A 309 26.63 -10.06 5.38
N LEU A 310 25.54 -9.76 4.67
CA LEU A 310 25.46 -8.61 3.78
C LEU A 310 25.27 -7.32 4.58
N LYS A 311 26.13 -6.31 4.33
CA LYS A 311 25.91 -4.96 4.85
C LYS A 311 24.63 -4.40 4.23
N THR A 312 23.62 -4.21 5.07
CA THR A 312 22.26 -3.89 4.67
C THR A 312 21.79 -2.61 5.35
N ILE A 313 21.06 -1.77 4.62
CA ILE A 313 20.34 -0.61 5.18
C ILE A 313 18.92 -0.57 4.65
N ILE A 314 17.97 -0.30 5.54
CA ILE A 314 16.56 -0.02 5.20
C ILE A 314 16.36 1.50 5.17
N ILE A 315 15.78 1.99 4.08
CA ILE A 315 15.14 3.29 3.96
C ILE A 315 13.64 3.03 4.05
N ASP A 316 13.01 3.39 5.17
CA ASP A 316 11.55 3.43 5.28
C ASP A 316 11.05 4.72 4.63
N PHE A 317 10.19 4.56 3.62
CA PHE A 317 9.60 5.65 2.86
C PHE A 317 8.06 5.57 2.84
N ASP A 318 7.43 4.79 3.74
CA ASP A 318 6.01 4.96 4.07
C ASP A 318 5.87 6.12 5.08
N LEU A 319 5.95 7.34 4.54
CA LEU A 319 5.87 8.59 5.31
C LEU A 319 4.57 8.73 6.11
N ASP A 320 3.50 8.04 5.71
CA ASP A 320 2.19 8.10 6.35
C ASP A 320 2.16 7.22 7.60
N TYR A 321 2.37 5.91 7.43
CA TYR A 321 2.19 4.93 8.52
C TYR A 321 3.47 4.62 9.29
N LYS A 322 4.65 4.86 8.72
CA LYS A 322 5.96 4.65 9.37
C LYS A 322 6.06 3.26 10.03
N ALA A 323 5.51 2.27 9.33
CA ALA A 323 5.20 0.96 9.91
C ALA A 323 6.47 0.16 10.26
N MET A 324 7.62 0.49 9.67
CA MET A 324 8.91 -0.12 9.96
C MET A 324 9.31 -0.01 11.45
N ASN A 325 8.83 1.02 12.15
CA ASN A 325 9.02 1.19 13.59
C ASN A 325 8.39 0.06 14.43
N LEU A 326 7.27 -0.53 13.98
CA LEU A 326 6.67 -1.72 14.63
C LEU A 326 7.57 -2.95 14.45
N TYR A 327 8.21 -3.06 13.29
CA TYR A 327 9.10 -4.17 12.95
C TYR A 327 10.43 -4.06 13.71
N PHE A 328 10.85 -2.86 14.10
CA PHE A 328 12.10 -2.63 14.82
C PHE A 328 11.88 -1.71 16.04
N SER A 329 11.30 -2.27 17.12
CA SER A 329 11.08 -1.56 18.41
C SER A 329 12.32 -0.81 18.90
N LYS A 330 13.50 -1.38 18.64
CA LYS A 330 14.81 -0.80 18.91
C LYS A 330 14.95 0.63 18.39
N PHE A 331 14.32 1.00 17.27
CA PHE A 331 14.32 2.39 16.80
C PHE A 331 13.68 3.33 17.82
N GLY A 332 12.53 2.99 18.40
CA GLY A 332 11.89 3.78 19.44
C GLY A 332 12.72 3.84 20.73
N GLU A 333 13.35 2.71 21.10
CA GLU A 333 14.28 2.64 22.24
C GLU A 333 15.49 3.58 22.06
N GLU A 334 16.14 3.53 20.88
CA GLU A 334 17.30 4.36 20.54
C GLU A 334 16.91 5.85 20.35
N VAL A 335 15.71 6.15 19.86
CA VAL A 335 15.18 7.53 19.76
C VAL A 335 14.94 8.16 21.13
N ASN A 336 14.53 7.37 22.13
CA ASN A 336 14.38 7.85 23.51
C ASN A 336 15.73 8.17 24.17
N LEU A 337 16.78 7.41 23.84
CA LEU A 337 18.14 7.65 24.32
C LEU A 337 18.86 8.75 23.53
N ASN A 338 18.59 8.84 22.23
CA ASN A 338 19.16 9.81 21.30
C ASN A 338 18.07 10.48 20.46
N PRO A 339 17.47 11.59 20.95
CA PRO A 339 16.45 12.35 20.24
C PRO A 339 16.90 12.89 18.87
N GLU A 340 18.20 12.86 18.55
CA GLU A 340 18.67 13.19 17.22
C GLU A 340 18.14 12.25 16.13
N LEU A 341 17.73 11.03 16.48
CA LEU A 341 17.21 10.02 15.56
C LEU A 341 15.73 10.21 15.19
N TYR A 342 14.96 11.07 15.87
CA TYR A 342 13.54 11.34 15.57
C TYR A 342 13.28 11.63 14.07
N ASN A 343 14.22 12.34 13.44
CA ASN A 343 14.20 12.76 12.03
C ASN A 343 15.29 12.06 11.20
N SER A 344 15.65 10.80 11.53
CA SER A 344 16.71 10.02 10.89
C SER A 344 16.68 10.09 9.35
N LEU A 345 15.53 9.81 8.72
CA LEU A 345 15.35 9.84 7.27
C LEU A 345 15.68 11.22 6.69
N ILE A 346 15.14 12.29 7.28
CA ILE A 346 15.34 13.66 6.79
C ILE A 346 16.80 14.08 6.95
N LYS A 347 17.46 13.74 8.06
CA LYS A 347 18.90 14.00 8.24
C LYS A 347 19.75 13.26 7.21
N CYS A 348 19.45 12.00 6.91
CA CYS A 348 20.13 11.23 5.88
C CYS A 348 19.87 11.81 4.47
N LEU A 349 18.66 12.30 4.17
CA LEU A 349 18.34 12.96 2.90
C LEU A 349 19.04 14.32 2.72
N ILE A 350 19.29 15.05 3.80
CA ILE A 350 20.04 16.32 3.77
C ILE A 350 21.54 16.07 3.65
N LYS A 351 22.07 15.10 4.40
CA LYS A 351 23.51 14.83 4.51
C LYS A 351 23.82 13.31 4.43
N PRO A 352 23.73 12.70 3.24
CA PRO A 352 23.87 11.24 3.06
C PRO A 352 25.14 10.62 3.63
N GLU A 353 26.27 11.34 3.58
CA GLU A 353 27.56 10.88 4.10
C GLU A 353 27.59 10.73 5.63
N SER A 354 26.58 11.25 6.33
CA SER A 354 26.45 11.14 7.79
C SER A 354 25.54 9.98 8.26
N TYR A 355 25.23 9.03 7.37
CA TYR A 355 24.36 7.88 7.68
C TYR A 355 24.79 7.11 8.94
N GLU A 356 26.10 7.02 9.24
CA GLU A 356 26.62 6.27 10.39
C GLU A 356 26.19 6.85 11.75
N MET A 357 25.95 8.15 11.81
CA MET A 357 25.49 8.86 13.02
C MET A 357 23.98 9.09 13.03
N ASN A 358 23.36 9.14 11.85
CA ASN A 358 21.94 9.50 11.69
C ASN A 358 21.01 8.30 11.44
N CYS A 359 21.52 7.08 11.25
CA CYS A 359 20.73 5.85 11.17
C CYS A 359 20.72 5.11 12.51
N CYS A 360 19.62 4.43 12.81
CA CYS A 360 19.56 3.49 13.93
C CYS A 360 20.26 2.18 13.55
N ARG A 361 21.13 1.67 14.43
CA ARG A 361 21.80 0.37 14.24
C ARG A 361 20.94 -0.75 14.80
N ILE A 362 20.30 -1.53 13.93
CA ILE A 362 19.48 -2.68 14.35
C ILE A 362 20.39 -3.83 14.82
N ASN A 363 21.36 -4.22 14.00
CA ASN A 363 22.38 -5.21 14.34
C ASN A 363 23.73 -4.85 13.70
N GLY A 364 24.74 -5.72 13.79
CA GLY A 364 26.09 -5.45 13.25
C GLY A 364 26.14 -5.19 11.74
N ASN A 365 25.20 -5.73 10.98
CA ASN A 365 25.11 -5.67 9.52
C ASN A 365 23.86 -4.93 9.01
N LEU A 366 22.97 -4.45 9.89
CA LEU A 366 21.69 -3.84 9.53
C LEU A 366 21.52 -2.45 10.15
N LEU A 367 21.37 -1.43 9.31
CA LEU A 367 20.92 -0.09 9.69
C LEU A 367 19.49 0.18 9.24
N LEU A 368 18.81 1.08 9.93
CA LEU A 368 17.48 1.60 9.60
C LEU A 368 17.52 3.13 9.59
N THR A 369 16.95 3.74 8.54
CA THR A 369 16.57 5.15 8.52
C THR A 369 15.08 5.27 8.23
N THR A 370 14.37 6.04 9.06
CA THR A 370 12.91 6.20 9.07
C THR A 370 12.56 7.53 9.77
N LEU A 371 11.27 7.80 9.95
CA LEU A 371 10.73 8.87 10.78
C LEU A 371 10.07 8.29 12.02
N ALA A 372 10.21 8.95 13.16
CA ALA A 372 9.43 8.62 14.34
C ALA A 372 7.94 8.98 14.16
N TYR A 373 7.06 8.33 14.94
CA TYR A 373 5.62 8.56 14.91
C TYR A 373 5.17 9.99 15.26
N SER A 374 5.98 10.72 16.03
CA SER A 374 5.72 12.12 16.40
C SER A 374 5.88 13.11 15.24
N ILE A 375 6.45 12.69 14.10
CA ILE A 375 6.62 13.54 12.92
C ILE A 375 5.33 13.56 12.09
N ASP A 376 4.61 14.67 12.18
CA ASP A 376 3.39 14.97 11.40
C ASP A 376 3.73 15.21 9.92
N SER A 377 2.80 14.85 9.02
CA SER A 377 2.90 15.11 7.59
C SER A 377 2.97 16.61 7.25
N ASN A 378 2.48 17.47 8.14
CA ASN A 378 2.51 18.93 8.03
C ASN A 378 3.80 19.58 8.59
N ASP A 379 4.73 18.80 9.15
CA ASP A 379 6.01 19.34 9.62
C ASP A 379 6.78 19.99 8.45
N LYS A 380 7.32 21.19 8.66
CA LYS A 380 8.10 21.91 7.65
C LYS A 380 9.30 21.10 7.16
N MET A 381 9.85 20.22 8.00
CA MET A 381 10.93 19.31 7.63
C MET A 381 10.51 18.26 6.59
N MET A 382 9.22 17.94 6.44
CA MET A 382 8.74 17.05 5.37
C MET A 382 8.96 17.63 3.96
N GLN A 383 9.02 18.96 3.83
CA GLN A 383 9.37 19.64 2.57
C GLN A 383 10.82 19.35 2.12
N LEU A 384 11.64 18.80 3.03
CA LEU A 384 13.02 18.42 2.74
C LEU A 384 13.11 17.04 2.06
N ILE A 385 12.01 16.29 1.96
CA ILE A 385 11.92 15.01 1.28
C ILE A 385 11.57 15.24 -0.19
N ASN A 386 12.43 14.77 -1.11
CA ASN A 386 12.22 14.86 -2.56
C ASN A 386 13.07 13.82 -3.31
N ALA A 387 12.69 13.51 -4.56
CA ALA A 387 13.34 12.51 -5.40
C ALA A 387 14.85 12.75 -5.57
N LYS A 388 15.29 13.99 -5.83
CA LYS A 388 16.72 14.34 -5.96
C LYS A 388 17.53 13.93 -4.73
N ARG A 389 17.04 14.23 -3.52
CA ARG A 389 17.72 13.84 -2.27
C ARG A 389 17.71 12.34 -2.02
N LEU A 390 16.60 11.65 -2.34
CA LEU A 390 16.53 10.20 -2.23
C LEU A 390 17.49 9.49 -3.21
N ILE A 391 17.63 10.02 -4.43
CA ILE A 391 18.60 9.54 -5.43
C ILE A 391 20.05 9.76 -4.93
N THR A 392 20.37 10.94 -4.38
CA THR A 392 21.70 11.19 -3.79
C THR A 392 21.98 10.27 -2.61
N LEU A 393 20.99 10.07 -1.72
CA LEU A 393 21.10 9.17 -0.58
C LEU A 393 21.36 7.73 -1.02
N ALA A 394 20.53 7.21 -1.93
CA ALA A 394 20.70 5.87 -2.51
C ALA A 394 22.07 5.72 -3.17
N SER A 395 22.54 6.73 -3.91
CA SER A 395 23.84 6.71 -4.58
C SER A 395 25.00 6.60 -3.58
N VAL A 396 24.96 7.35 -2.47
CA VAL A 396 25.97 7.24 -1.41
C VAL A 396 25.90 5.89 -0.70
N LEU A 397 24.70 5.42 -0.35
CA LEU A 397 24.53 4.13 0.34
C LEU A 397 24.96 2.93 -0.53
N LYS A 398 24.73 2.97 -1.85
CA LYS A 398 25.25 1.96 -2.80
C LYS A 398 26.78 1.88 -2.84
N THR A 399 27.54 2.83 -2.27
CA THR A 399 29.01 2.71 -2.12
C THR A 399 29.44 2.04 -0.82
N ARG A 400 28.52 1.84 0.14
CA ARG A 400 28.82 1.39 1.52
C ARG A 400 28.11 0.09 1.91
N PHE A 401 26.97 -0.20 1.29
CA PHE A 401 26.11 -1.34 1.57
C PHE A 401 26.03 -2.28 0.37
N ASN A 402 26.02 -3.58 0.65
CA ASN A 402 25.71 -4.62 -0.34
C ASN A 402 24.23 -4.60 -0.73
N LEU A 403 23.37 -4.20 0.21
CA LEU A 403 21.94 -4.10 -0.01
C LEU A 403 21.38 -2.80 0.60
N VAL A 404 20.77 -1.98 -0.24
CA VAL A 404 19.91 -0.87 0.17
C VAL A 404 18.48 -1.31 -0.12
N VAL A 405 17.66 -1.48 0.91
CA VAL A 405 16.23 -1.81 0.81
C VAL A 405 15.44 -0.54 0.98
N LEU A 406 14.56 -0.22 0.02
CA LEU A 406 13.60 0.87 0.13
C LEU A 406 12.20 0.27 0.35
N ASP A 407 11.62 0.47 1.53
CA ASP A 407 10.21 0.18 1.77
C ASP A 407 9.38 1.37 1.26
N ILE A 408 8.64 1.19 0.17
CA ILE A 408 7.89 2.29 -0.45
C ILE A 408 6.55 1.79 -1.03
N PRO A 409 5.41 2.23 -0.47
CA PRO A 409 4.09 1.96 -1.05
C PRO A 409 4.01 2.43 -2.51
N ILE A 410 3.34 1.68 -3.37
CA ILE A 410 3.32 1.95 -4.82
C ILE A 410 2.70 3.31 -5.17
N ASP A 411 1.77 3.80 -4.33
CA ASP A 411 1.15 5.12 -4.45
C ASP A 411 2.11 6.27 -4.08
N ILE A 412 3.12 6.01 -3.24
CA ILE A 412 4.23 6.92 -2.95
C ILE A 412 5.29 6.80 -4.05
N LEU A 413 5.72 5.59 -4.44
CA LEU A 413 6.73 5.37 -5.49
C LEU A 413 6.39 6.10 -6.80
N ARG A 414 5.11 6.17 -7.15
CA ARG A 414 4.58 6.93 -8.30
C ARG A 414 4.88 8.43 -8.28
N GLN A 415 5.06 9.02 -7.11
CA GLN A 415 5.39 10.44 -6.93
C GLN A 415 6.91 10.70 -6.96
N TYR A 416 7.69 9.62 -7.04
CA TYR A 416 9.15 9.58 -7.01
C TYR A 416 9.64 8.65 -8.14
N ASP A 417 8.95 8.62 -9.27
CA ASP A 417 9.15 7.62 -10.32
C ASP A 417 10.46 7.77 -11.10
N ASP A 418 11.07 8.96 -11.09
CA ASP A 418 12.49 9.19 -11.44
C ASP A 418 13.45 8.19 -10.74
N LEU A 419 13.11 7.76 -9.51
CA LEU A 419 13.89 6.80 -8.73
C LEU A 419 13.97 5.42 -9.40
N LEU A 420 12.98 5.05 -10.23
CA LEU A 420 12.95 3.77 -10.95
C LEU A 420 14.16 3.57 -11.85
N ILE A 421 14.79 4.65 -12.33
CA ILE A 421 16.03 4.59 -13.11
C ILE A 421 17.18 4.05 -12.24
N HIS A 422 17.24 4.46 -10.97
CA HIS A 422 18.34 4.18 -10.03
C HIS A 422 18.17 2.88 -9.22
N ILE A 423 16.93 2.41 -9.04
CA ILE A 423 16.59 1.11 -8.45
C ILE A 423 17.12 -0.01 -9.36
N ASP A 424 17.78 -1.03 -8.82
CA ASP A 424 18.29 -2.16 -9.60
C ASP A 424 17.21 -3.25 -9.82
N SER A 425 16.36 -3.50 -8.83
CA SER A 425 15.22 -4.43 -8.91
C SER A 425 14.06 -3.97 -8.02
N VAL A 426 12.83 -4.30 -8.43
CA VAL A 426 11.60 -4.00 -7.69
C VAL A 426 10.97 -5.31 -7.22
N ALA A 427 10.86 -5.50 -5.91
CA ALA A 427 10.09 -6.58 -5.30
C ALA A 427 8.62 -6.16 -5.21
N LEU A 428 7.82 -6.56 -6.20
CA LEU A 428 6.41 -6.22 -6.31
C LEU A 428 5.56 -7.19 -5.48
N CYS A 429 5.17 -6.76 -4.28
CA CYS A 429 4.40 -7.52 -3.31
C CYS A 429 2.91 -7.57 -3.69
N ILE A 430 2.36 -8.77 -3.81
CA ILE A 430 0.97 -9.00 -4.22
C ILE A 430 0.41 -10.12 -3.34
N ASN A 431 -0.53 -9.79 -2.45
CA ASN A 431 -1.27 -10.80 -1.69
C ASN A 431 -1.94 -11.78 -2.66
N ASN A 432 -2.03 -13.04 -2.27
CA ASN A 432 -2.60 -14.14 -3.04
C ASN A 432 -4.14 -14.07 -3.19
N SER A 433 -4.66 -13.00 -3.79
CA SER A 433 -6.08 -12.80 -4.08
C SER A 433 -6.30 -11.94 -5.32
N LEU A 434 -7.40 -12.17 -6.05
CA LEU A 434 -7.72 -11.40 -7.26
C LEU A 434 -7.86 -9.89 -6.98
N HIS A 435 -8.45 -9.51 -5.84
CA HIS A 435 -8.57 -8.11 -5.39
C HIS A 435 -7.19 -7.44 -5.27
N SER A 436 -6.20 -8.16 -4.76
CA SER A 436 -4.82 -7.69 -4.62
C SER A 436 -4.15 -7.49 -5.99
N VAL A 437 -4.31 -8.44 -6.92
CA VAL A 437 -3.82 -8.30 -8.31
C VAL A 437 -4.44 -7.07 -8.98
N ILE A 438 -5.76 -6.92 -8.90
CA ILE A 438 -6.49 -5.77 -9.47
C ILE A 438 -5.99 -4.44 -8.86
N ASN A 439 -5.83 -4.35 -7.53
CA ASN A 439 -5.34 -3.14 -6.88
C ASN A 439 -3.91 -2.78 -7.31
N THR A 440 -3.05 -3.77 -7.53
CA THR A 440 -1.71 -3.56 -8.08
C THR A 440 -1.79 -3.01 -9.50
N VAL A 441 -2.58 -3.61 -10.40
CA VAL A 441 -2.82 -3.11 -11.77
C VAL A 441 -3.36 -1.67 -11.76
N CYS A 442 -4.40 -1.39 -10.98
CA CYS A 442 -4.99 -0.06 -10.82
C CYS A 442 -4.08 0.97 -10.12
N SER A 443 -2.95 0.54 -9.56
CA SER A 443 -1.92 1.42 -9.02
C SER A 443 -0.81 1.67 -10.04
N MET A 444 -0.39 0.61 -10.75
CA MET A 444 0.53 0.68 -11.88
C MET A 444 0.00 1.56 -13.02
N SER A 445 -1.30 1.49 -13.33
CA SER A 445 -1.94 2.28 -14.40
C SER A 445 -1.96 3.80 -14.16
N LYS A 446 -1.45 4.27 -13.01
CA LYS A 446 -1.37 5.71 -12.65
C LYS A 446 0.02 6.30 -12.87
N PHE A 447 1.01 5.49 -13.25
CA PHE A 447 2.37 5.92 -13.63
C PHE A 447 2.39 6.48 -15.05
N GLU A 448 3.36 7.33 -15.36
CA GLU A 448 3.66 7.67 -16.75
C GLU A 448 4.15 6.44 -17.53
N ARG A 449 3.88 6.39 -18.85
CA ARG A 449 4.12 5.19 -19.67
C ARG A 449 5.61 4.81 -19.77
N SER A 450 6.51 5.79 -19.71
CA SER A 450 7.96 5.64 -19.58
C SER A 450 8.34 4.92 -18.28
N SER A 451 7.94 5.51 -17.14
CA SER A 451 8.18 5.00 -15.79
C SER A 451 7.57 3.62 -15.58
N LEU A 452 6.36 3.40 -16.09
CA LEU A 452 5.64 2.13 -16.04
C LEU A 452 6.39 1.01 -16.79
N GLY A 453 6.99 1.31 -17.94
CA GLY A 453 7.85 0.37 -18.67
C GLY A 453 9.12 -0.01 -17.89
N ILE A 454 9.77 0.96 -17.24
CA ILE A 454 10.94 0.71 -16.38
C ILE A 454 10.55 -0.12 -15.15
N MET A 455 9.42 0.21 -14.51
CA MET A 455 8.90 -0.54 -13.37
C MET A 455 8.58 -1.97 -13.76
N ALA A 456 7.87 -2.20 -14.87
CA ALA A 456 7.54 -3.54 -15.36
C ALA A 456 8.79 -4.37 -15.69
N LEU A 457 9.81 -3.76 -16.32
CA LEU A 457 11.09 -4.41 -16.65
C LEU A 457 11.88 -4.83 -15.39
N LYS A 458 11.83 -4.04 -14.31
CA LYS A 458 12.57 -4.28 -13.07
C LYS A 458 11.77 -5.07 -12.02
N SER A 459 10.48 -5.26 -12.23
CA SER A 459 9.57 -5.91 -11.27
C SER A 459 9.73 -7.42 -11.26
N LYS A 460 9.91 -7.95 -10.06
CA LYS A 460 9.82 -9.37 -9.74
C LYS A 460 8.73 -9.55 -8.70
N VAL A 461 7.78 -10.44 -8.96
CA VAL A 461 6.59 -10.61 -8.13
C VAL A 461 6.95 -11.43 -6.89
N VAL A 462 6.59 -10.89 -5.73
CA VAL A 462 6.58 -11.63 -4.46
C VAL A 462 5.11 -11.87 -4.10
N VAL A 463 4.68 -13.13 -4.14
CA VAL A 463 3.30 -13.47 -3.78
C VAL A 463 3.23 -13.60 -2.27
N THR A 464 2.58 -12.64 -1.64
CA THR A 464 2.42 -12.59 -0.18
C THR A 464 1.13 -13.28 0.25
N ASN A 465 1.08 -13.68 1.53
CA ASN A 465 -0.10 -14.29 2.13
C ASN A 465 -0.63 -15.53 1.37
N TYR A 466 0.29 -16.35 0.84
CA TYR A 466 -0.03 -17.46 -0.06
C TYR A 466 -0.79 -18.57 0.68
N ASN A 467 -1.91 -19.01 0.10
CA ASN A 467 -2.73 -20.08 0.66
C ASN A 467 -3.39 -20.86 -0.49
N GLU A 468 -3.08 -22.16 -0.59
CA GLU A 468 -3.57 -23.03 -1.66
C GLU A 468 -5.11 -23.14 -1.73
N ARG A 469 -5.80 -22.76 -0.66
CA ARG A 469 -7.28 -22.69 -0.59
C ARG A 469 -7.86 -21.48 -1.32
N ASN A 470 -7.05 -20.48 -1.67
CA ASN A 470 -7.49 -19.33 -2.47
C ASN A 470 -7.72 -19.79 -3.91
N LEU A 471 -8.93 -19.56 -4.43
CA LEU A 471 -9.33 -20.03 -5.75
C LEU A 471 -9.56 -18.88 -6.74
N TYR A 472 -9.20 -19.14 -7.99
CA TYR A 472 -9.62 -18.38 -9.16
C TYR A 472 -10.20 -19.34 -10.19
N ASP A 473 -11.40 -19.07 -10.71
CA ASP A 473 -12.17 -20.00 -11.58
C ASP A 473 -12.19 -21.45 -11.05
N LYS A 474 -12.50 -21.60 -9.76
CA LYS A 474 -12.54 -22.90 -9.02
C LYS A 474 -11.21 -23.68 -8.99
N LYS A 475 -10.10 -23.09 -9.42
CA LYS A 475 -8.75 -23.68 -9.38
C LYS A 475 -7.85 -22.93 -8.39
N PRO A 476 -6.82 -23.56 -7.82
CA PRO A 476 -5.87 -22.87 -6.94
C PRO A 476 -5.25 -21.64 -7.63
N LEU A 477 -5.31 -20.49 -6.96
CA LEU A 477 -4.63 -19.26 -7.38
C LEU A 477 -3.14 -19.39 -7.06
N THR A 478 -2.41 -20.17 -7.87
CA THR A 478 -0.95 -20.32 -7.72
C THR A 478 -0.23 -19.00 -8.02
N SER A 479 1.06 -18.91 -7.67
CA SER A 479 1.90 -17.77 -8.06
C SER A 479 1.93 -17.55 -9.57
N LYS A 480 2.05 -18.62 -10.34
CA LYS A 480 1.98 -18.57 -11.81
C LYS A 480 0.66 -17.97 -12.29
N VAL A 481 -0.48 -18.45 -11.78
CA VAL A 481 -1.80 -17.89 -12.14
C VAL A 481 -1.92 -16.42 -11.70
N THR A 482 -1.33 -16.06 -10.56
CA THR A 482 -1.26 -14.67 -10.07
C THR A 482 -0.50 -13.77 -11.05
N CYS A 483 0.66 -14.22 -11.55
CA CYS A 483 1.45 -13.49 -12.57
C CYS A 483 0.78 -13.48 -13.95
N ASP A 484 0.13 -14.55 -14.37
CA ASP A 484 -0.59 -14.63 -15.65
C ASP A 484 -1.76 -13.62 -15.66
N ILE A 485 -2.58 -13.59 -14.59
CA ILE A 485 -3.66 -12.59 -14.42
C ILE A 485 -3.09 -11.16 -14.35
N LEU A 486 -1.99 -10.94 -13.62
CA LEU A 486 -1.33 -9.64 -13.56
C LEU A 486 -0.89 -9.18 -14.96
N SER A 487 -0.30 -10.07 -15.76
CA SER A 487 0.13 -9.77 -17.12
C SER A 487 -1.07 -9.46 -18.03
N GLU A 488 -2.14 -10.26 -17.97
CA GLU A 488 -3.36 -10.06 -18.77
C GLU A 488 -4.05 -8.72 -18.44
N LEU A 489 -4.27 -8.44 -17.16
CA LEU A 489 -4.95 -7.23 -16.71
C LEU A 489 -4.12 -5.95 -16.90
N SER A 490 -2.78 -6.05 -16.94
CA SER A 490 -1.90 -4.92 -17.22
C SER A 490 -1.75 -4.61 -18.71
N GLY A 491 -2.33 -5.42 -19.60
CA GLY A 491 -2.28 -5.18 -21.05
C GLY A 491 -0.86 -5.22 -21.62
N ASP A 492 -0.45 -4.15 -22.30
CA ASP A 492 0.83 -4.05 -23.00
C ASP A 492 2.02 -3.62 -22.11
N VAL A 493 1.78 -3.43 -20.81
CA VAL A 493 2.81 -3.04 -19.82
C VAL A 493 3.86 -4.12 -19.61
N PHE A 494 3.41 -5.38 -19.47
CA PHE A 494 4.29 -6.53 -19.31
C PHE A 494 4.50 -7.19 -20.67
N SER A 495 5.69 -7.02 -21.25
CA SER A 495 6.06 -7.67 -22.53
C SER A 495 6.17 -9.19 -22.44
N ARG A 496 6.24 -9.73 -21.22
CA ARG A 496 6.23 -11.15 -20.83
C ARG A 496 5.61 -11.27 -19.45
N THR A 497 4.98 -12.41 -19.12
CA THR A 497 4.54 -12.72 -17.76
C THR A 497 5.67 -12.44 -16.75
N PRO A 498 5.44 -11.63 -15.70
CA PRO A 498 6.51 -11.25 -14.77
C PRO A 498 6.98 -12.45 -13.92
N GLU A 499 8.28 -12.51 -13.67
CA GLU A 499 8.91 -13.57 -12.86
C GLU A 499 8.40 -13.49 -11.41
N CYS A 500 7.87 -14.59 -10.88
CA CYS A 500 7.68 -14.72 -9.44
C CYS A 500 8.96 -15.26 -8.79
N VAL A 501 9.50 -14.53 -7.81
CA VAL A 501 10.75 -14.88 -7.11
C VAL A 501 10.53 -15.48 -5.73
N GLY A 502 9.27 -15.55 -5.26
CA GLY A 502 8.93 -16.30 -4.07
C GLY A 502 7.48 -16.13 -3.62
N GLU A 503 7.05 -17.09 -2.82
CA GLU A 503 5.74 -17.18 -2.19
C GLU A 503 5.94 -17.13 -0.67
N ILE A 504 5.37 -16.13 0.00
CA ILE A 504 5.37 -16.01 1.46
C ILE A 504 4.06 -16.62 1.97
N PRO A 505 4.10 -17.80 2.63
CA PRO A 505 2.90 -18.50 3.07
C PRO A 505 2.10 -17.71 4.12
N TYR A 506 0.76 -17.83 4.07
CA TYR A 506 -0.13 -17.37 5.13
C TYR A 506 0.32 -17.93 6.49
N PHE A 507 0.43 -17.04 7.48
CA PHE A 507 0.76 -17.39 8.86
C PHE A 507 -0.35 -16.84 9.78
N PRO A 508 -1.01 -17.66 10.61
CA PRO A 508 -2.01 -17.18 11.56
C PRO A 508 -1.44 -16.14 12.53
N ASP A 509 -0.25 -16.41 13.06
CA ASP A 509 0.42 -15.58 14.06
C ASP A 509 1.36 -14.53 13.42
N PHE A 510 0.96 -13.97 12.27
CA PHE A 510 1.78 -13.05 11.47
C PHE A 510 2.30 -11.85 12.28
N ASP A 511 1.47 -11.29 13.16
CA ASP A 511 1.80 -10.12 13.95
C ASP A 511 2.75 -10.42 15.12
N GLN A 512 3.01 -11.70 15.44
CA GLN A 512 4.06 -12.09 16.40
C GLN A 512 5.43 -11.49 16.05
N GLN A 513 5.68 -11.20 14.76
CA GLN A 513 6.93 -10.59 14.32
C GLN A 513 7.10 -9.11 14.67
N ILE A 514 6.00 -8.45 15.03
CA ILE A 514 5.93 -7.13 15.64
C ILE A 514 6.05 -7.31 17.15
N ASP A 515 5.16 -8.09 17.76
CA ASP A 515 5.05 -8.27 19.22
C ASP A 515 6.36 -8.73 19.89
N THR A 516 7.12 -9.61 19.21
CA THR A 516 8.38 -10.16 19.72
C THR A 516 9.63 -9.46 19.19
N GLY A 517 9.48 -8.55 18.22
CA GLY A 517 10.57 -7.97 17.44
C GLY A 517 11.32 -8.97 16.53
N LYS A 518 11.10 -10.29 16.64
CA LYS A 518 11.77 -11.32 15.83
C LYS A 518 11.09 -11.48 14.47
N LYS A 519 11.83 -11.48 13.37
CA LYS A 519 11.25 -11.61 12.03
C LYS A 519 10.92 -13.07 11.69
N LEU A 520 9.97 -13.32 10.80
CA LEU A 520 9.54 -14.68 10.43
C LEU A 520 10.73 -15.54 9.97
N CYS A 521 11.64 -14.97 9.17
CA CYS A 521 12.90 -15.61 8.77
C CYS A 521 13.81 -16.04 9.94
N THR A 522 13.68 -15.44 11.12
CA THR A 522 14.46 -15.76 12.33
C THR A 522 13.72 -16.66 13.33
N VAL A 523 12.42 -16.87 13.16
CA VAL A 523 11.58 -17.70 14.04
C VAL A 523 11.35 -19.10 13.44
N ASN A 524 11.41 -19.23 12.10
CA ASN A 524 11.10 -20.48 11.41
C ASN A 524 11.97 -20.65 10.14
N ASP A 525 12.73 -21.75 10.07
CA ASP A 525 13.64 -22.07 8.96
C ASP A 525 12.94 -22.21 7.59
N GLY A 526 11.65 -22.54 7.57
CA GLY A 526 10.85 -22.54 6.33
C GLY A 526 10.73 -21.13 5.74
N TYR A 527 10.47 -20.12 6.58
CA TYR A 527 10.45 -18.72 6.13
C TYR A 527 11.84 -18.21 5.77
N LYS A 528 12.90 -18.66 6.47
CA LYS A 528 14.29 -18.38 6.09
C LYS A 528 14.55 -18.79 4.64
N GLY A 529 14.23 -20.03 4.26
CA GLY A 529 14.37 -20.53 2.89
C GLY A 529 13.60 -19.69 1.86
N VAL A 530 12.38 -19.25 2.19
CA VAL A 530 11.58 -18.35 1.35
C VAL A 530 12.28 -17.01 1.12
N TYR A 531 12.71 -16.32 2.18
CA TYR A 531 13.35 -15.00 2.04
C TYR A 531 14.73 -15.07 1.39
N VAL A 532 15.49 -16.16 1.61
CA VAL A 532 16.72 -16.47 0.84
C VAL A 532 16.42 -16.59 -0.66
N ASN A 533 15.37 -17.32 -1.05
CA ASN A 533 15.01 -17.49 -2.46
C ASN A 533 14.57 -16.18 -3.10
N ILE A 534 13.80 -15.34 -2.39
CA ILE A 534 13.42 -14.01 -2.87
C ILE A 534 14.67 -13.12 -3.05
N LEU A 535 15.61 -13.09 -2.09
CA LEU A 535 16.88 -12.37 -2.23
C LEU A 535 17.68 -12.85 -3.45
N ASN A 536 17.87 -14.16 -3.60
CA ASN A 536 18.55 -14.73 -4.77
C ASN A 536 17.85 -14.37 -6.09
N GLY A 537 16.51 -14.32 -6.09
CA GLY A 537 15.71 -13.89 -7.24
C GLY A 537 15.92 -12.42 -7.60
N LEU A 538 15.93 -11.51 -6.62
CA LEU A 538 16.08 -10.07 -6.81
C LEU A 538 17.52 -9.63 -7.16
N PHE A 539 18.53 -10.46 -6.86
CA PHE A 539 19.93 -10.17 -7.21
C PHE A 539 20.32 -10.61 -8.63
N LYS A 540 19.54 -11.49 -9.28
CA LYS A 540 19.69 -11.90 -10.68
C LYS A 540 19.23 -10.78 -11.62
#